data_AF-A0A535Z1Q7-F1
#
_entry.id   AF-A0A535Z1Q7-F1
#
_cell.length_a   1.000
_cell.length_b   1.000
_cell.length_c   1.000
_cell.angle_alpha   90.00
_cell.angle_beta   90.00
_cell.angle_gamma   90.00
#
_symmetry.space_group_name_H-M   'P 1'
#
loop_
_entity.id
_entity.type
_entity.pdbx_description
1 polymer ?
#
loop_
_entity_poly.entity_id
_entity_poly.type
_entity_poly.pdbx_seq_one_letter_code
_entity_poly.pdbx_strand_id
1 'polypeptide(L)'
;MIQASRGQPVSGPPADIDAFNAVELASSAQISLEEAAARAHRLLADLIDLWATLGDRPFKWFTANTTGEALIRNSYVHPRRHLVEHYLERGDQSRGSEIREETLAELHRVDAPQSVIDLLL
;
A
#
# COMPACT_ATOMS: atom_id res chain seq x y z
N MET A 1 2.83 -7.50 18.36
CA MET A 1 3.42 -8.70 17.72
C MET A 1 2.43 -9.23 16.68
N ILE A 2 2.77 -9.14 15.39
CA ILE A 2 1.86 -9.37 14.25
C ILE A 2 1.56 -10.87 14.10
N GLN A 3 0.34 -11.24 13.71
CA GLN A 3 -0.11 -12.66 13.61
C GLN A 3 0.85 -13.53 12.78
N ALA A 4 1.44 -12.97 11.72
CA ALA A 4 2.41 -13.65 10.86
C ALA A 4 3.68 -14.11 11.61
N SER A 5 4.10 -13.42 12.68
CA SER A 5 5.25 -13.83 13.49
C SER A 5 4.96 -14.99 14.44
N ARG A 6 3.70 -15.44 14.53
CA ARG A 6 3.24 -16.53 15.41
C ARG A 6 3.03 -17.85 14.67
N GLY A 7 3.37 -17.92 13.37
CA GLY A 7 3.16 -19.12 12.55
C GLY A 7 1.68 -19.48 12.32
N GLN A 8 0.76 -18.54 12.59
CA GLN A 8 -0.66 -18.74 12.36
C GLN A 8 -1.00 -18.59 10.87
N PRO A 9 -2.06 -19.25 10.37
CA PRO A 9 -2.53 -19.05 9.01
C PRO A 9 -2.85 -17.57 8.77
N VAL A 10 -2.19 -16.98 7.77
CA VAL A 10 -2.50 -15.62 7.33
C VAL A 10 -3.75 -15.71 6.46
N SER A 11 -4.82 -15.00 6.84
CA SER A 11 -6.01 -14.88 6.01
C SER A 11 -5.61 -14.34 4.64
N GLY A 12 -6.18 -14.90 3.56
CA GLY A 12 -5.95 -14.39 2.21
C GLY A 12 -6.55 -13.00 1.99
N PRO A 13 -6.35 -12.41 0.81
CA PRO A 13 -6.99 -11.15 0.45
C PRO A 13 -8.53 -11.27 0.54
N PRO A 14 -9.25 -10.19 0.90
CA PRO A 14 -10.71 -10.21 0.94
C PRO A 14 -11.28 -10.54 -0.45
N ALA A 15 -12.32 -11.38 -0.47
CA ALA A 15 -12.99 -11.76 -1.71
C ALA A 15 -13.81 -10.62 -2.33
N ASP A 16 -14.30 -9.71 -1.48
CA ASP A 16 -15.06 -8.52 -1.86
C ASP A 16 -14.34 -7.28 -1.28
N ILE A 17 -13.60 -6.59 -2.15
CA ILE A 17 -12.80 -5.42 -1.78
C ILE A 17 -13.71 -4.23 -1.47
N ASP A 18 -14.83 -4.08 -2.20
CA ASP A 18 -15.74 -2.96 -2.03
C ASP A 18 -16.47 -3.05 -0.69
N ALA A 19 -16.97 -4.24 -0.34
CA ALA A 19 -17.58 -4.47 0.96
C ALA A 19 -16.57 -4.28 2.11
N PHE A 20 -15.34 -4.78 1.95
CA PHE A 20 -14.28 -4.58 2.93
C PHE A 20 -13.98 -3.08 3.12
N ASN A 21 -13.81 -2.34 2.01
CA ASN A 21 -13.55 -0.90 2.05
C ASN A 21 -14.71 -0.10 2.64
N ALA A 22 -15.97 -0.48 2.35
CA ALA A 22 -17.14 0.17 2.93
C ALA A 22 -17.17 0.04 4.46
N VAL A 23 -16.79 -1.13 4.99
CA VAL A 23 -16.66 -1.35 6.44
C VAL A 23 -15.52 -0.51 7.02
N GLU A 24 -14.36 -0.47 6.37
CA GLU A 24 -13.22 0.34 6.84
C GLU A 24 -13.51 1.86 6.78
N LEU A 25 -14.21 2.33 5.75
CA LEU A 25 -14.66 3.72 5.63
C LEU A 25 -15.66 4.07 6.73
N ALA A 26 -16.64 3.20 6.97
CA ALA A 26 -17.62 3.41 8.04
C ALA A 26 -16.96 3.42 9.43
N SER A 27 -16.00 2.53 9.68
CA SER A 27 -15.27 2.46 10.95
C SER A 27 -14.35 3.67 11.17
N SER A 28 -13.89 4.29 10.08
CA SER A 28 -13.00 5.46 10.11
C SER A 28 -13.73 6.79 9.91
N ALA A 29 -15.05 6.80 9.75
CA ALA A 29 -15.82 8.00 9.41
C ALA A 29 -15.76 9.12 10.48
N GLN A 30 -15.36 8.78 11.72
CA GLN A 30 -15.36 9.71 12.87
C GLN A 30 -13.96 10.14 13.32
N ILE A 31 -12.88 9.63 12.70
CA ILE A 31 -11.52 10.01 13.10
C ILE A 31 -11.10 11.31 12.41
N SER A 32 -10.35 12.14 13.13
CA SER A 32 -9.77 13.36 12.53
C SER A 32 -8.67 12.99 11.53
N LEU A 33 -8.32 13.94 10.64
CA LEU A 33 -7.17 13.76 9.75
C LEU A 33 -5.87 13.55 10.52
N GLU A 34 -5.70 14.23 11.66
CA GLU A 34 -4.55 14.07 12.55
C GLU A 34 -4.49 12.65 13.14
N GLU A 35 -5.63 12.14 13.59
CA GLU A 35 -5.72 10.77 14.12
C GLU A 35 -5.46 9.73 13.02
N ALA A 36 -6.00 9.94 11.82
CA ALA A 36 -5.74 9.10 10.66
C ALA A 36 -4.25 9.09 10.31
N ALA A 37 -3.59 10.25 10.30
CA ALA A 37 -2.15 10.37 10.04
C ALA A 37 -1.32 9.67 11.13
N ALA A 38 -1.67 9.84 12.41
CA ALA A 38 -1.00 9.16 13.51
C ALA A 38 -1.17 7.64 13.43
N ARG A 39 -2.37 7.16 13.04
CA ARG A 39 -2.63 5.72 12.81
C ARG A 39 -1.81 5.19 11.64
N ALA A 40 -1.78 5.90 10.51
CA ALA A 40 -0.98 5.52 9.34
C ALA A 40 0.51 5.45 9.68
N HIS A 41 1.04 6.40 10.47
CA HIS A 41 2.43 6.38 10.91
C HIS A 41 2.76 5.14 11.75
N ARG A 42 1.91 4.77 12.71
CA ARG A 42 2.08 3.54 13.49
C ARG A 42 2.04 2.30 12.61
N LEU A 43 1.09 2.21 11.69
CA LEU A 43 0.98 1.08 10.77
C LEU A 43 2.20 0.96 9.86
N LEU A 44 2.77 2.07 9.38
CA LEU A 44 4.01 2.05 8.60
C LEU A 44 5.19 1.51 9.42
N ALA A 45 5.30 1.89 10.70
CA ALA A 45 6.31 1.32 11.59
C ALA A 45 6.12 -0.19 11.80
N ASP A 46 4.87 -0.65 12.00
CA ASP A 46 4.56 -2.08 12.13
C ASP A 46 4.94 -2.86 10.85
N LEU A 47 4.77 -2.27 9.66
CA LEU A 47 5.18 -2.89 8.40
C LEU A 47 6.71 -2.99 8.26
N ILE A 48 7.46 -2.02 8.80
CA ILE A 48 8.92 -2.08 8.87
C ILE A 48 9.36 -3.22 9.81
N ASP A 49 8.74 -3.35 10.97
CA ASP A 49 9.02 -4.44 11.92
C ASP A 49 8.65 -5.81 11.33
N LEU A 50 7.55 -5.87 10.57
CA LEU A 50 7.16 -7.07 9.83
C LEU A 50 8.23 -7.48 8.82
N TRP A 51 8.76 -6.52 8.07
CA TRP A 51 9.87 -6.76 7.14
C TRP A 51 11.13 -7.22 7.86
N ALA A 52 11.51 -6.57 8.96
CA ALA A 52 12.67 -6.98 9.75
C ALA A 52 12.54 -8.43 10.30
N THR A 53 11.31 -8.84 10.60
CA THR A 53 11.01 -10.19 11.13
C THR A 53 10.95 -11.23 10.01
N LEU A 54 10.31 -10.92 8.88
CA LEU A 54 10.00 -11.90 7.85
C LEU A 54 10.97 -11.89 6.67
N GLY A 55 11.57 -10.74 6.36
CA GLY A 55 12.29 -10.49 5.12
C GLY A 55 11.41 -10.73 3.89
N ASP A 56 12.07 -10.87 2.74
CA ASP A 56 11.40 -11.29 1.51
C ASP A 56 11.20 -12.81 1.49
N ARG A 57 9.97 -13.24 1.22
CA ARG A 57 9.60 -14.66 1.13
C ARG A 57 8.38 -14.85 0.23
N PRO A 58 8.17 -16.06 -0.32
CA PRO A 58 6.96 -16.37 -1.07
C PRO A 58 5.69 -16.03 -0.27
N PHE A 59 4.84 -15.19 -0.84
CA PHE A 59 3.60 -14.74 -0.23
C PHE A 59 2.64 -14.25 -1.30
N LYS A 60 1.47 -14.88 -1.41
CA LYS A 60 0.49 -14.51 -2.43
C LYS A 60 -0.52 -13.52 -1.87
N TRP A 61 -0.56 -12.32 -2.43
CA TRP A 61 -1.53 -11.29 -2.08
C TRP A 61 -1.91 -10.47 -3.31
N PHE A 62 -3.08 -10.75 -3.89
CA PHE A 62 -3.47 -10.26 -5.22
C PHE A 62 -2.37 -10.55 -6.26
N THR A 63 -1.82 -9.51 -6.88
CA THR A 63 -0.75 -9.61 -7.89
C THR A 63 0.62 -9.85 -7.28
N ALA A 64 0.84 -9.53 -6.00
CA ALA A 64 2.12 -9.76 -5.33
C ALA A 64 2.38 -11.25 -5.09
N ASN A 65 3.63 -11.66 -5.30
CA ASN A 65 4.14 -13.02 -5.14
C ASN A 65 5.13 -13.16 -3.99
N THR A 66 5.62 -12.04 -3.46
CA THR A 66 6.46 -12.01 -2.26
C THR A 66 5.96 -11.02 -1.22
N THR A 67 6.44 -11.16 0.02
CA THR A 67 6.17 -10.19 1.10
C THR A 67 6.70 -8.81 0.74
N GLY A 68 7.86 -8.71 0.09
CA GLY A 68 8.41 -7.44 -0.38
C GLY A 68 7.53 -6.76 -1.42
N GLU A 69 7.09 -7.50 -2.44
CA GLU A 69 6.14 -6.98 -3.43
C GLU A 69 4.84 -6.51 -2.77
N ALA A 70 4.28 -7.29 -1.85
CA ALA A 70 3.05 -6.95 -1.15
C ALA A 70 3.22 -5.68 -0.29
N LEU A 71 4.35 -5.53 0.40
CA LEU A 71 4.63 -4.35 1.21
C LEU A 71 4.73 -3.10 0.34
N ILE A 72 5.66 -3.08 -0.64
CA ILE A 72 5.88 -1.90 -1.49
C ILE A 72 4.61 -1.53 -2.26
N ARG A 73 3.89 -2.51 -2.81
CA ARG A 73 2.60 -2.28 -3.48
C ARG A 73 1.63 -1.51 -2.59
N ASN A 74 1.39 -1.99 -1.37
CA ASN A 74 0.30 -1.46 -0.53
C ASN A 74 0.71 -0.23 0.29
N SER A 75 1.98 -0.09 0.69
CA SER A 75 2.44 1.02 1.54
C SER A 75 3.06 2.17 0.78
N TYR A 76 3.49 1.96 -0.47
CA TYR A 76 4.19 2.98 -1.26
C TYR A 76 3.47 3.31 -2.57
N VAL A 77 3.20 2.30 -3.42
CA VAL A 77 2.64 2.51 -4.76
C VAL A 77 1.15 2.86 -4.73
N HIS A 78 0.34 2.06 -4.03
CA HIS A 78 -1.11 2.21 -4.00
C HIS A 78 -1.57 3.58 -3.43
N PRO A 79 -1.02 4.09 -2.31
CA PRO A 79 -1.37 5.43 -1.84
C PRO A 79 -1.01 6.54 -2.84
N ARG A 80 0.14 6.42 -3.53
CA ARG A 80 0.57 7.40 -4.54
C ARG A 80 -0.34 7.39 -5.76
N ARG A 81 -0.77 6.22 -6.22
CA ARG A 81 -1.78 6.10 -7.27
C ARG A 81 -3.06 6.87 -6.89
N HIS A 82 -3.55 6.72 -5.66
CA HIS A 82 -4.73 7.47 -5.20
C HIS A 82 -4.50 8.97 -5.11
N LEU A 83 -3.29 9.44 -4.79
CA LEU A 83 -2.95 10.86 -4.87
C LEU A 83 -2.98 11.36 -6.33
N VAL A 84 -2.46 10.57 -7.28
CA VAL A 84 -2.55 10.89 -8.71
C VAL A 84 -4.01 11.01 -9.14
N GLU A 85 -4.83 9.99 -8.85
CA GLU A 85 -6.27 9.98 -9.15
C GLU A 85 -6.97 11.20 -8.54
N HIS A 86 -6.67 11.54 -7.28
CA HIS A 86 -7.22 12.73 -6.63
C HIS A 86 -6.92 14.03 -7.37
N TYR A 87 -5.66 14.27 -7.75
CA TYR A 87 -5.30 15.49 -8.49
C TYR A 87 -5.95 15.54 -9.87
N LEU A 88 -6.03 14.40 -10.56
CA LEU A 88 -6.74 14.28 -11.83
C LEU A 88 -8.23 14.65 -11.69
N GLU A 89 -8.91 14.12 -10.67
CA GLU A 89 -10.31 14.42 -10.36
C GLU A 89 -10.55 15.90 -10.06
N ARG A 90 -9.55 16.57 -9.49
CA ARG A 90 -9.59 18.02 -9.21
C ARG A 90 -9.16 18.89 -10.40
N GLY A 91 -8.81 18.28 -11.53
CA GLY A 91 -8.37 18.99 -12.74
C GLY A 91 -6.90 19.43 -12.74
N ASP A 92 -6.12 19.03 -11.73
CA ASP A 92 -4.69 19.33 -11.63
C ASP A 92 -3.86 18.19 -12.25
N GLN A 93 -3.89 18.12 -13.58
CA GLN A 93 -3.18 17.07 -14.33
C GLN A 93 -1.66 17.16 -14.21
N SER A 94 -1.12 18.38 -14.02
CA SER A 94 0.32 18.59 -13.82
C SER A 94 0.77 17.90 -12.54
N ARG A 95 0.08 18.17 -11.43
CA ARG A 95 0.48 17.60 -10.14
C ARG A 95 0.32 16.09 -10.10
N GLY A 96 -0.74 15.56 -10.71
CA GLY A 96 -0.91 14.11 -10.86
C GLY A 96 0.22 13.47 -11.68
N SER A 97 0.66 14.11 -12.77
CA SER A 97 1.75 13.60 -13.60
C SER A 97 3.11 13.64 -12.88
N GLU A 98 3.40 14.73 -12.16
CA GLU A 98 4.61 14.86 -11.34
C GLU A 98 4.74 13.71 -10.33
N ILE A 99 3.69 13.43 -9.56
CA ILE A 99 3.70 12.35 -8.56
C ILE A 99 3.95 11.01 -9.24
N ARG A 100 3.28 10.73 -10.36
CA ARG A 100 3.47 9.48 -11.11
C ARG A 100 4.93 9.35 -11.58
N GLU A 101 5.49 10.40 -12.17
CA GLU A 101 6.85 10.40 -12.72
C GLU A 101 7.91 10.28 -11.62
N GLU A 102 7.76 11.00 -10.51
CA GLU A 102 8.61 10.87 -9.32
C GLU A 102 8.60 9.43 -8.80
N THR A 103 7.41 8.82 -8.72
CA THR A 103 7.25 7.44 -8.23
C THR A 103 7.91 6.44 -9.15
N LEU A 104 7.71 6.55 -10.47
CA LEU A 104 8.35 5.69 -11.46
C LEU A 104 9.88 5.83 -11.42
N ALA A 105 10.39 7.06 -11.31
CA ALA A 105 11.83 7.32 -11.22
C ALA A 105 12.45 6.69 -9.96
N GLU A 106 11.76 6.74 -8.81
CA GLU A 106 12.21 6.09 -7.57
C GLU A 106 12.21 4.57 -7.69
N LEU A 107 11.15 3.98 -8.25
CA LEU A 107 11.06 2.52 -8.45
C LEU A 107 12.13 2.01 -9.43
N HIS A 108 12.37 2.73 -10.53
CA HIS A 108 13.43 2.37 -11.48
C HIS A 108 14.82 2.51 -10.87
N ARG A 109 15.07 3.51 -10.01
CA ARG A 109 16.37 3.70 -9.36
C ARG A 109 16.78 2.52 -8.48
N VAL A 110 15.81 1.78 -7.93
CA VAL A 110 16.05 0.64 -7.05
C VAL A 110 15.82 -0.70 -7.74
N ASP A 111 15.73 -0.72 -9.07
CA ASP A 111 15.44 -1.92 -9.88
C ASP A 111 14.22 -2.70 -9.36
N ALA A 112 13.14 -1.98 -9.01
CA ALA A 112 11.93 -2.59 -8.47
C ALA A 112 11.33 -3.61 -9.46
N PRO A 113 10.69 -4.69 -8.96
CA PRO A 113 10.03 -5.67 -9.83
C PRO A 113 9.00 -5.01 -10.76
N GLN A 114 8.93 -5.46 -12.02
CA GLN A 114 7.96 -4.94 -13.00
C GLN A 114 6.52 -5.08 -12.51
N SER A 115 6.21 -6.15 -11.76
CA SER A 115 4.93 -6.40 -11.10
C SER A 115 4.49 -5.27 -10.14
N VAL A 116 5.43 -4.51 -9.59
CA VAL A 116 5.20 -3.34 -8.73
C VAL A 116 5.05 -2.06 -9.56
N ILE A 117 5.83 -1.94 -10.65
CA ILE A 117 5.83 -0.76 -11.55
C ILE A 117 4.52 -0.67 -12.34
N ASP A 118 4.02 -1.81 -12.85
CA ASP A 118 2.82 -1.88 -13.70
C ASP A 118 1.55 -1.34 -13.04
N LEU A 119 1.56 -1.12 -11.73
CA LEU A 119 0.43 -0.58 -10.98
C LEU A 119 0.22 0.93 -11.15
N LEU A 120 1.18 1.63 -11.77
CA LEU A 120 1.15 3.07 -12.04
C LEU A 120 0.93 3.40 -13.53
N LEU A 121 0.84 2.37 -14.38
CA LEU A 121 0.57 2.46 -15.82
C LEU A 121 -0.93 2.25 -16.09
#